data_AF-A0A850BQZ1-F1
#
_entry.id   AF-A0A850BQZ1-F1
#
_cell.length_a   1.000
_cell.length_b   1.000
_cell.length_c   1.000
_cell.angle_alpha   90.00
_cell.angle_beta   90.00
_cell.angle_gamma   90.00
#
_symmetry.space_group_name_H-M   'P 1'
#
loop_
_entity.id
_entity.type
_entity.pdbx_description
1 polymer ?
#
loop_
_entity_poly.entity_id
_entity_poly.type
_entity_poly.pdbx_seq_one_letter_code
_entity_poly.pdbx_strand_id
1 'polypeptide(L)'
;MSHTNQPVTPKPSRACFAVARLFVSNPIGRWVAALTALAALALACNIPGQATSQPPAFDPTRAALELQATEMSLQLTRQALDSASQIQPTEAPPPTQPPAAESIPTPTEVVPTATLDVNERIASAKILVYEDTPYIGMWVKDTLDGMDLKYTHVGDALGNFMENLNSGVEWDLIIVAAEAHERVSGEFFDVITERVVRQDAALIIEMWYLDEISEGRIKTLTTQCGIELQKSYNLADSIYWLDSTHPVFNEPNNAIPLIHYGRYWQWQAGDYLRLLPGSDATLLAGMYQNRKSDYGVVASCFDGRVIFQTFCNHDYDQADIRLLWENYIYNTLKSRFAVVP
;
A
#
# COMPACT_ATOMS: atom_id res chain seq x y z
N MET A 1 60.47 -4.80 13.00
CA MET A 1 60.47 -3.31 12.97
C MET A 1 59.02 -2.88 13.01
N SER A 2 58.64 -2.30 14.15
CA SER A 2 57.30 -1.86 14.48
C SER A 2 57.07 -0.46 13.94
N HIS A 3 56.03 -0.25 13.14
CA HIS A 3 55.49 1.09 12.88
C HIS A 3 53.97 1.07 12.94
N THR A 4 53.49 1.51 14.10
CA THR A 4 52.18 2.07 14.39
C THR A 4 51.92 3.30 13.52
N ASN A 5 50.78 3.36 12.85
CA ASN A 5 50.22 4.60 12.31
C ASN A 5 48.84 4.85 12.91
N GLN A 6 48.72 5.99 13.60
CA GLN A 6 47.50 6.49 14.23
C GLN A 6 46.54 7.11 13.21
N PRO A 7 45.23 7.14 13.52
CA PRO A 7 44.23 7.78 12.68
C PRO A 7 44.21 9.31 12.82
N VAL A 8 43.96 9.94 11.68
CA VAL A 8 43.81 11.38 11.45
C VAL A 8 42.48 11.89 12.03
N THR A 9 42.54 12.96 12.83
CA THR A 9 41.35 13.68 13.31
C THR A 9 40.99 14.85 12.37
N PRO A 10 39.69 15.12 12.13
CA PRO A 10 39.26 16.27 11.34
C PRO A 10 39.27 17.57 12.17
N LYS A 11 39.73 18.65 11.52
CA LYS A 11 39.67 20.03 12.01
C LYS A 11 38.21 20.50 12.16
N PRO A 12 37.82 21.13 13.28
CA PRO A 12 36.60 21.89 13.34
C PRO A 12 36.80 23.28 12.71
N SER A 13 35.84 23.65 11.88
CA SER A 13 35.69 24.94 11.21
C SER A 13 35.44 26.08 12.21
N ARG A 14 36.08 27.22 11.94
CA ARG A 14 35.84 28.49 12.62
C ARG A 14 34.44 29.02 12.32
N ALA A 15 33.54 28.97 13.29
CA ALA A 15 32.38 29.87 13.38
C ALA A 15 31.87 29.86 14.82
N CYS A 16 32.30 30.84 15.62
CA CYS A 16 31.60 31.40 16.78
C CYS A 16 32.52 32.41 17.46
N PHE A 17 32.73 33.54 16.78
CA PHE A 17 33.09 34.78 17.45
C PHE A 17 31.78 35.52 17.71
N ALA A 18 31.27 35.46 18.93
CA ALA A 18 30.63 36.59 19.62
C ALA A 18 30.10 36.14 20.99
N VAL A 19 30.25 37.05 21.96
CA VAL A 19 29.57 37.10 23.27
C VAL A 19 30.08 36.13 24.34
N ALA A 20 31.21 36.47 24.97
CA ALA A 20 31.42 36.20 26.40
C ALA A 20 32.57 37.06 26.95
N ARG A 21 32.36 38.37 27.00
CA ARG A 21 33.15 39.26 27.85
C ARG A 21 32.20 40.14 28.63
N LEU A 22 31.71 39.61 29.75
CA LEU A 22 31.17 40.31 30.92
C LEU A 22 31.00 39.22 32.00
N PHE A 23 31.18 39.58 33.26
CA PHE A 23 31.23 38.71 34.46
C PHE A 23 32.60 38.18 34.89
N VAL A 24 33.53 39.11 35.11
CA VAL A 24 34.55 38.95 36.15
C VAL A 24 34.51 40.18 37.05
N SER A 25 33.57 40.22 38.00
CA SER A 25 33.62 41.14 39.16
C SER A 25 32.43 41.07 40.14
N ASN A 26 31.52 40.09 40.06
CA ASN A 26 30.38 40.02 41.00
C ASN A 26 30.39 38.73 41.84
N PRO A 27 30.58 38.78 43.17
CA PRO A 27 30.67 37.58 44.02
C PRO A 27 29.38 36.75 44.05
N ILE A 28 28.24 37.32 43.66
CA ILE A 28 26.94 36.63 43.57
C ILE A 28 26.91 35.66 42.36
N GLY A 29 27.60 35.98 41.26
CA GLY A 29 27.61 35.15 40.04
C GLY A 29 28.37 33.83 40.19
N ARG A 30 29.36 33.75 41.10
CA ARG A 30 30.11 32.51 41.36
C ARG A 30 29.27 31.46 42.10
N TRP A 31 28.35 31.90 42.96
CA TRP A 31 27.44 31.00 43.67
C TRP A 31 26.33 30.48 42.77
N VAL A 32 25.81 31.30 41.85
CA VAL A 32 24.79 30.89 40.87
C VAL A 32 25.37 29.88 39.89
N ALA A 33 26.59 30.08 39.40
CA ALA A 33 27.28 29.13 38.51
C ALA A 33 27.61 27.80 39.21
N ALA A 34 27.99 27.82 40.49
CA ALA A 34 28.25 26.61 41.27
C ALA A 34 26.96 25.81 41.54
N LEU A 35 25.85 26.49 41.84
CA LEU A 35 24.54 25.87 42.05
C LEU A 35 23.95 25.28 40.76
N THR A 36 24.14 25.94 39.60
CA THR A 36 23.71 25.38 38.30
C THR A 36 24.55 24.18 37.86
N ALA A 37 25.87 24.18 38.14
CA ALA A 37 26.71 23.02 37.88
C ALA A 37 26.38 21.82 38.80
N LEU A 38 26.05 22.07 40.08
CA LEU A 38 25.62 21.02 41.01
C LEU A 38 24.24 20.45 40.65
N ALA A 39 23.30 21.28 40.19
CA ALA A 39 22.00 20.84 39.72
C ALA A 39 22.12 19.98 38.44
N ALA A 40 23.00 20.36 37.50
CA ALA A 40 23.26 19.57 36.29
C ALA A 40 23.87 18.19 36.60
N LEU A 41 24.76 18.09 37.60
CA LEU A 41 25.31 16.79 38.05
C LEU A 41 24.26 15.93 38.77
N ALA A 42 23.32 16.53 39.51
CA ALA A 42 22.26 15.79 40.19
C ALA A 42 21.20 15.24 39.20
N LEU A 43 20.94 15.93 38.08
CA LEU A 43 20.05 15.46 37.02
C LEU A 43 20.67 14.36 36.13
N ALA A 44 22.00 14.26 36.05
CA ALA A 44 22.67 13.24 35.25
C ALA A 44 22.64 11.82 35.88
N CYS A 45 22.30 11.70 37.17
CA CYS A 45 22.28 10.43 37.90
C CYS A 45 20.90 9.77 38.00
N ASN A 46 19.86 10.32 37.36
CA ASN A 46 18.49 9.79 37.40
C ASN A 46 18.02 9.17 36.07
N ILE A 47 18.94 8.71 35.22
CA ILE A 47 18.59 7.99 33.99
C ILE A 47 18.24 6.54 34.35
N PRO A 48 16.98 6.09 34.18
CA PRO A 48 16.62 4.70 34.38
C PRO A 48 17.33 3.85 33.32
N GLY A 49 18.02 2.82 33.80
CA GLY A 49 18.43 1.59 33.11
C GLY A 49 18.63 1.64 31.60
N GLN A 50 19.90 1.52 31.18
CA GLN A 50 20.24 0.98 29.87
C GLN A 50 19.50 -0.35 29.68
N ALA A 51 18.50 -0.35 28.79
CA ALA A 51 17.97 -1.57 28.22
C ALA A 51 19.12 -2.26 27.49
N THR A 52 19.51 -3.42 27.98
CA THR A 52 20.30 -4.37 27.24
C THR A 52 19.56 -4.65 25.92
N SER A 53 20.20 -4.33 24.80
CA SER A 53 19.75 -4.76 23.48
C SER A 53 19.76 -6.28 23.45
N GLN A 54 18.64 -6.90 23.81
CA GLN A 54 18.40 -8.28 23.45
C GLN A 54 18.45 -8.37 21.93
N PRO A 55 19.16 -9.35 21.34
CA PRO A 55 18.99 -9.65 19.93
C PRO A 55 17.50 -9.91 19.66
N PRO A 56 16.98 -9.51 18.49
CA PRO A 56 15.58 -9.73 18.15
C PRO A 56 15.23 -11.20 18.40
N ALA A 57 14.16 -11.42 19.17
CA ALA A 57 13.69 -12.77 19.46
C ALA A 57 13.41 -13.48 18.13
N PHE A 58 13.99 -14.66 17.94
CA PHE A 58 13.70 -15.51 16.80
C PHE A 58 12.21 -15.88 16.85
N ASP A 59 11.44 -15.42 15.86
CA ASP A 59 10.05 -15.80 15.70
C ASP A 59 9.99 -17.05 14.80
N PRO A 60 9.72 -18.25 15.38
CA PRO A 60 9.65 -19.48 14.60
C PRO A 60 8.50 -19.47 13.58
N THR A 61 7.46 -18.66 13.80
CA THR A 61 6.33 -18.50 12.89
C THR A 61 6.78 -17.73 11.65
N ARG A 62 7.52 -16.64 11.85
CA ARG A 62 8.13 -15.87 10.75
C ARG A 62 9.09 -16.72 9.93
N ALA A 63 9.98 -17.47 10.59
CA ALA A 63 10.91 -18.36 9.89
C ALA A 63 10.18 -19.46 9.10
N ALA A 64 9.09 -20.02 9.64
CA ALA A 64 8.27 -21.00 8.94
C ALA A 64 7.55 -20.39 7.72
N LEU A 65 7.06 -19.15 7.84
CA LEU A 65 6.41 -18.44 6.74
C LEU A 65 7.40 -18.01 5.65
N GLU A 66 8.61 -17.59 6.01
CA GLU A 66 9.68 -17.31 5.04
C GLU A 66 10.07 -18.59 4.26
N LEU A 67 10.14 -19.75 4.94
CA LEU A 67 10.36 -21.04 4.29
C LEU A 67 9.19 -21.44 3.38
N GLN A 68 7.95 -21.24 3.82
CA GLN A 68 6.76 -21.54 3.03
C GLN A 68 6.65 -20.64 1.79
N ALA A 69 6.93 -19.33 1.93
CA ALA A 69 6.96 -18.39 0.83
C ALA A 69 8.06 -18.75 -0.19
N THR A 70 9.23 -19.19 0.30
CA THR A 70 10.33 -19.69 -0.55
C THR A 70 9.95 -20.98 -1.28
N GLU A 71 9.24 -21.90 -0.61
CA GLU A 71 8.77 -23.14 -1.24
C GLU A 71 7.73 -22.84 -2.32
N MET A 72 6.81 -21.91 -2.05
CA MET A 72 5.82 -21.45 -3.02
C MET A 72 6.47 -20.78 -4.23
N SER A 73 7.46 -19.90 -4.02
CA SER A 73 8.17 -19.23 -5.12
C SER A 73 8.96 -20.23 -5.99
N LEU A 74 9.54 -21.28 -5.40
CA LEU A 74 10.18 -22.37 -6.13
C LEU A 74 9.17 -23.21 -6.92
N GLN A 75 8.00 -23.48 -6.36
CA GLN A 75 6.94 -24.19 -7.07
C GLN A 75 6.43 -23.37 -8.26
N LEU A 76 6.25 -22.06 -8.10
CA LEU A 76 5.86 -21.14 -9.17
C LEU A 76 6.93 -21.08 -10.27
N THR A 77 8.21 -21.01 -9.89
CA THR A 77 9.33 -21.04 -10.85
C THR A 77 9.32 -22.32 -11.69
N ARG A 78 9.00 -23.48 -11.09
CA ARG A 78 8.85 -24.75 -11.82
C ARG A 78 7.66 -24.73 -12.77
N GLN A 79 6.52 -24.20 -12.33
CA GLN A 79 5.31 -24.13 -13.14
C GLN A 79 5.45 -23.20 -14.35
N ALA A 80 6.22 -22.11 -14.22
CA ALA A 80 6.58 -21.22 -15.31
C ALA A 80 7.52 -21.90 -16.33
N LEU A 81 8.47 -22.73 -15.87
CA LEU A 81 9.36 -23.50 -16.74
C LEU A 81 8.62 -24.59 -17.53
N ASP A 82 7.65 -25.26 -16.91
CA ASP A 82 6.83 -26.29 -17.57
C ASP A 82 5.91 -25.68 -18.65
N SER A 83 5.39 -24.48 -18.41
CA SER A 83 4.52 -23.77 -19.37
C SER A 83 5.28 -23.27 -20.61
N ALA A 84 6.58 -22.98 -20.50
CA ALA A 84 7.40 -22.56 -21.63
C ALA A 84 7.79 -23.71 -22.59
N SER A 85 7.51 -24.97 -22.23
CA SER A 85 7.96 -26.16 -22.99
C SER A 85 6.91 -26.75 -23.93
N GLN A 86 5.73 -26.14 -24.09
CA GLN A 86 4.69 -26.61 -25.02
C GLN A 86 4.46 -25.63 -26.18
N ILE A 87 5.40 -25.59 -27.13
CA ILE A 87 5.12 -25.14 -28.50
C ILE A 87 5.30 -26.36 -29.41
N GLN A 88 4.19 -27.01 -29.75
CA GLN A 88 4.17 -28.12 -30.70
C GLN A 88 3.86 -27.56 -32.11
N PRO A 89 4.61 -27.89 -33.17
CA PRO A 89 4.33 -27.40 -34.52
C PRO A 89 3.17 -28.18 -35.16
N THR A 90 2.14 -27.48 -35.63
CA THR A 90 1.05 -28.07 -36.42
C THR A 90 1.46 -28.22 -37.88
N GLU A 91 1.54 -29.45 -38.38
CA GLU A 91 1.68 -29.80 -39.81
C GLU A 91 0.29 -29.87 -40.49
N ALA A 92 0.18 -29.35 -41.72
CA ALA A 92 -0.94 -29.57 -42.65
C ALA A 92 -0.45 -30.49 -43.79
N PRO A 93 -1.25 -31.45 -44.36
CA PRO A 93 -2.27 -31.17 -45.42
C PRO A 93 -3.34 -32.33 -45.55
N PRO A 94 -4.03 -32.62 -46.70
CA PRO A 94 -4.59 -31.86 -47.85
C PRO A 94 -6.13 -32.08 -48.03
N PRO A 95 -6.81 -31.50 -49.06
CA PRO A 95 -8.28 -31.44 -49.13
C PRO A 95 -8.92 -32.65 -49.83
N THR A 96 -10.14 -33.02 -49.43
CA THR A 96 -11.08 -33.80 -50.26
C THR A 96 -12.53 -33.50 -49.88
N GLN A 97 -13.40 -33.36 -50.87
CA GLN A 97 -14.85 -33.14 -50.78
C GLN A 97 -15.55 -34.21 -51.67
N PRO A 98 -16.88 -34.42 -51.62
CA PRO A 98 -17.76 -34.92 -50.54
C PRO A 98 -18.50 -36.22 -50.97
N PRO A 99 -19.43 -36.77 -50.15
CA PRO A 99 -20.84 -36.47 -50.39
C PRO A 99 -21.67 -36.22 -49.11
N ALA A 100 -22.81 -35.57 -49.32
CA ALA A 100 -23.73 -35.05 -48.32
C ALA A 100 -24.39 -36.11 -47.44
N ALA A 101 -24.50 -35.82 -46.13
CA ALA A 101 -25.47 -36.41 -45.22
C ALA A 101 -25.83 -35.41 -44.11
N GLU A 102 -27.12 -35.41 -43.80
CA GLU A 102 -27.94 -34.61 -42.88
C GLU A 102 -27.25 -33.85 -41.72
N SER A 103 -27.63 -32.57 -41.63
CA SER A 103 -27.33 -31.65 -40.54
C SER A 103 -28.05 -32.06 -39.25
N ILE A 104 -27.29 -32.57 -38.28
CA ILE A 104 -27.66 -32.51 -36.86
C ILE A 104 -27.09 -31.18 -36.34
N PRO A 105 -27.87 -30.31 -35.66
CA PRO A 105 -27.30 -29.10 -35.09
C PRO A 105 -26.35 -29.47 -33.96
N THR A 106 -25.07 -29.22 -34.17
CA THR A 106 -24.03 -29.20 -33.12
C THR A 106 -24.42 -28.13 -32.10
N PRO A 107 -24.34 -28.39 -30.78
CA PRO A 107 -24.45 -27.35 -29.79
C PRO A 107 -23.36 -26.31 -30.04
N THR A 108 -23.75 -25.09 -30.37
CA THR A 108 -22.85 -23.93 -30.34
C THR A 108 -22.35 -23.80 -28.91
N GLU A 109 -21.08 -24.09 -28.69
CA GLU A 109 -20.37 -23.72 -27.47
C GLU A 109 -20.39 -22.19 -27.39
N VAL A 110 -21.15 -21.68 -26.43
CA VAL A 110 -21.24 -20.24 -26.14
C VAL A 110 -19.95 -19.87 -25.42
N VAL A 111 -18.96 -19.40 -26.19
CA VAL A 111 -17.77 -18.72 -25.63
C VAL A 111 -18.28 -17.54 -24.78
N PRO A 112 -17.74 -17.29 -23.56
CA PRO A 112 -18.32 -16.33 -22.63
C PRO A 112 -18.14 -14.88 -23.13
N THR A 113 -19.17 -14.36 -23.80
CA THR A 113 -19.23 -12.96 -24.28
C THR A 113 -19.11 -11.94 -23.13
N ALA A 114 -19.61 -12.28 -21.93
CA ALA A 114 -19.58 -11.37 -20.78
C ALA A 114 -18.17 -11.08 -20.25
N THR A 115 -17.26 -12.06 -20.31
CA THR A 115 -15.89 -11.90 -19.81
C THR A 115 -15.03 -11.08 -20.78
N LEU A 116 -15.27 -11.22 -22.08
CA LEU A 116 -14.59 -10.45 -23.10
C LEU A 116 -14.94 -8.95 -22.99
N ASP A 117 -16.22 -8.64 -22.75
CA ASP A 117 -16.72 -7.26 -22.54
C ASP A 117 -16.09 -6.56 -21.33
N VAL A 118 -15.95 -7.26 -20.20
CA VAL A 118 -15.35 -6.68 -18.99
C VAL A 118 -13.89 -6.30 -19.23
N ASN A 119 -13.10 -7.11 -19.92
CA ASN A 119 -11.69 -6.80 -20.19
C ASN A 119 -11.53 -5.59 -21.13
N GLU A 120 -12.40 -5.45 -22.14
CA GLU A 120 -12.41 -4.25 -23.01
C GLU A 120 -12.81 -2.99 -22.24
N ARG A 121 -13.76 -3.11 -21.29
CA ARG A 121 -14.15 -2.02 -20.40
C ARG A 121 -13.03 -1.64 -19.43
N ILE A 122 -12.28 -2.61 -18.90
CA ILE A 122 -11.06 -2.36 -18.09
C ILE A 122 -10.03 -1.59 -18.92
N ALA A 123 -9.72 -2.04 -20.14
CA ALA A 123 -8.73 -1.39 -21.00
C ALA A 123 -9.10 0.04 -21.41
N SER A 124 -10.40 0.36 -21.42
CA SER A 124 -10.94 1.68 -21.78
C SER A 124 -11.40 2.53 -20.58
N ALA A 125 -11.17 2.04 -19.35
CA ALA A 125 -11.61 2.68 -18.13
C ALA A 125 -11.02 4.09 -17.98
N LYS A 126 -11.84 5.02 -17.47
CA LYS A 126 -11.41 6.37 -17.10
C LYS A 126 -10.92 6.34 -15.67
N ILE A 127 -9.61 6.47 -15.49
CA ILE A 127 -8.95 6.37 -14.18
C ILE A 127 -8.42 7.76 -13.78
N LEU A 128 -8.77 8.23 -12.58
CA LEU A 128 -8.20 9.43 -11.97
C LEU A 128 -7.26 9.03 -10.84
N VAL A 129 -6.04 9.58 -10.85
CA VAL A 129 -4.98 9.19 -9.89
C VAL A 129 -4.39 10.43 -9.23
N TYR A 130 -4.50 10.46 -7.89
CA TYR A 130 -3.68 11.30 -7.03
C TYR A 130 -2.59 10.44 -6.39
N GLU A 131 -1.34 10.89 -6.47
CA GLU A 131 -0.18 10.18 -5.92
C GLU A 131 0.89 11.21 -5.50
N ASP A 132 1.14 11.32 -4.20
CA ASP A 132 1.96 12.41 -3.63
C ASP A 132 3.42 12.03 -3.37
N THR A 133 3.95 11.04 -4.08
CA THR A 133 5.30 10.48 -3.88
C THR A 133 6.33 10.84 -4.97
N PRO A 134 6.32 12.04 -5.59
CA PRO A 134 7.12 12.32 -6.79
C PRO A 134 8.63 12.23 -6.57
N TYR A 135 9.11 12.33 -5.33
CA TYR A 135 10.53 12.28 -4.98
C TYR A 135 11.04 10.89 -4.60
N ILE A 136 10.14 9.93 -4.39
CA ILE A 136 10.45 8.62 -3.81
C ILE A 136 9.96 7.45 -4.69
N GLY A 137 9.29 7.79 -5.80
CA GLY A 137 8.83 6.86 -6.82
C GLY A 137 7.31 6.82 -6.88
N MET A 138 6.77 7.02 -8.08
CA MET A 138 5.32 6.99 -8.36
C MET A 138 4.91 5.57 -8.75
N TRP A 139 4.85 4.68 -7.77
CA TRP A 139 4.65 3.25 -8.00
C TRP A 139 3.25 2.92 -8.54
N VAL A 140 2.22 3.71 -8.22
CA VAL A 140 0.89 3.55 -8.82
C VAL A 140 0.91 3.94 -10.29
N LYS A 141 1.56 5.07 -10.61
CA LYS A 141 1.78 5.46 -12.01
C LYS A 141 2.56 4.39 -12.79
N ASP A 142 3.68 3.92 -12.26
CA ASP A 142 4.51 2.89 -12.89
C ASP A 142 3.75 1.56 -13.06
N THR A 143 2.79 1.28 -12.17
CA THR A 143 1.89 0.12 -12.28
C THR A 143 0.90 0.30 -13.42
N LEU A 144 0.20 1.43 -13.48
CA LEU A 144 -0.75 1.72 -14.55
C LEU A 144 -0.09 1.75 -15.94
N ASP A 145 1.13 2.29 -16.02
CA ASP A 145 1.96 2.23 -17.24
C ASP A 145 2.29 0.80 -17.63
N GLY A 146 2.64 -0.05 -16.65
CA GLY A 146 2.92 -1.48 -16.87
C GLY A 146 1.69 -2.28 -17.33
N MET A 147 0.49 -1.86 -16.92
CA MET A 147 -0.78 -2.45 -17.31
C MET A 147 -1.32 -1.94 -18.66
N ASP A 148 -0.64 -0.98 -19.31
CA ASP A 148 -1.09 -0.30 -20.54
C ASP A 148 -2.49 0.34 -20.40
N LEU A 149 -2.81 0.85 -19.21
CA LEU A 149 -4.07 1.54 -18.92
C LEU A 149 -3.95 3.05 -19.16
N LYS A 150 -5.05 3.66 -19.62
CA LYS A 150 -5.14 5.11 -19.78
C LYS A 150 -5.63 5.74 -18.48
N TYR A 151 -4.96 6.80 -18.03
CA TYR A 151 -5.29 7.47 -16.78
C TYR A 151 -4.98 8.96 -16.83
N THR A 152 -5.64 9.72 -15.96
CA THR A 152 -5.31 11.11 -15.63
C THR A 152 -4.59 11.12 -14.29
N HIS A 153 -3.27 11.34 -14.31
CA HIS A 153 -2.45 11.46 -13.10
C HIS A 153 -2.18 12.93 -12.81
N VAL A 154 -2.47 13.35 -11.58
CA VAL A 154 -2.32 14.74 -11.14
C VAL A 154 -1.15 14.94 -10.18
N GLY A 155 -0.39 13.89 -9.88
CA GLY A 155 0.68 13.91 -8.86
C GLY A 155 0.16 14.36 -7.49
N ASP A 156 0.92 15.24 -6.86
CA ASP A 156 0.61 15.88 -5.57
C ASP A 156 -0.30 17.12 -5.70
N ALA A 157 -0.73 17.48 -6.91
CA ALA A 157 -1.51 18.70 -7.15
C ALA A 157 -2.97 18.56 -6.69
N LEU A 158 -3.22 18.77 -5.38
CA LEU A 158 -4.55 18.72 -4.76
C LEU A 158 -5.61 19.56 -5.48
N GLY A 159 -5.24 20.75 -5.98
CA GLY A 159 -6.13 21.61 -6.76
C GLY A 159 -6.60 20.96 -8.05
N ASN A 160 -5.68 20.37 -8.80
CA ASN A 160 -5.99 19.64 -10.05
C ASN A 160 -6.79 18.37 -9.74
N PHE A 161 -6.51 17.70 -8.62
CA PHE A 161 -7.30 16.55 -8.18
C PHE A 161 -8.76 16.93 -7.93
N MET A 162 -8.99 18.00 -7.16
CA MET A 162 -10.34 18.50 -6.89
C MET A 162 -11.05 19.00 -8.16
N GLU A 163 -10.32 19.64 -9.08
CA GLU A 163 -10.87 20.06 -10.38
C GLU A 163 -11.38 18.85 -11.19
N ASN A 164 -10.59 17.77 -11.25
CA ASN A 164 -11.00 16.54 -11.93
C ASN A 164 -12.14 15.82 -11.23
N LEU A 165 -12.16 15.78 -9.89
CA LEU A 165 -13.27 15.22 -9.10
C LEU A 165 -14.59 15.96 -9.35
N ASN A 166 -14.53 17.29 -9.52
CA ASN A 166 -15.70 18.13 -9.83
C ASN A 166 -16.04 18.22 -11.32
N SER A 167 -15.24 17.60 -12.19
CA SER A 167 -15.51 17.60 -13.63
C SER A 167 -16.77 16.79 -13.98
N GLY A 168 -17.27 16.97 -15.21
CA GLY A 168 -18.36 16.16 -15.76
C GLY A 168 -17.95 14.73 -16.14
N VAL A 169 -16.70 14.33 -15.89
CA VAL A 169 -16.22 12.98 -16.21
C VAL A 169 -16.81 11.97 -15.22
N GLU A 170 -17.45 10.94 -15.77
CA GLU A 170 -17.83 9.74 -15.03
C GLU A 170 -16.58 8.86 -14.92
N TRP A 171 -15.88 8.97 -13.79
CA TRP A 171 -14.69 8.16 -13.51
C TRP A 171 -15.09 6.71 -13.18
N ASP A 172 -14.41 5.75 -13.81
CA ASP A 172 -14.62 4.33 -13.54
C ASP A 172 -13.86 3.89 -12.29
N LEU A 173 -12.66 4.45 -12.09
CA LEU A 173 -11.81 4.24 -10.93
C LEU A 173 -11.18 5.55 -10.48
N ILE A 174 -11.24 5.81 -9.18
CA ILE A 174 -10.51 6.88 -8.50
C ILE A 174 -9.45 6.22 -7.62
N ILE A 175 -8.20 6.66 -7.73
CA ILE A 175 -7.10 6.21 -6.88
C ILE A 175 -6.58 7.40 -6.06
N VAL A 176 -6.53 7.22 -4.75
CA VAL A 176 -5.91 8.15 -3.80
C VAL A 176 -4.73 7.44 -3.16
N ALA A 177 -3.52 7.70 -3.64
CA ALA A 177 -2.27 7.20 -3.07
C ALA A 177 -1.56 8.33 -2.31
N ALA A 178 -1.97 8.55 -1.06
CA ALA A 178 -1.51 9.66 -0.23
C ALA A 178 -0.58 9.17 0.88
N GLU A 179 0.71 9.41 0.71
CA GLU A 179 1.79 8.91 1.54
C GLU A 179 2.74 10.02 2.03
N ALA A 180 3.03 11.05 1.23
CA ALA A 180 4.02 12.09 1.54
C ALA A 180 3.51 13.26 2.39
N HIS A 181 2.50 13.03 3.23
CA HIS A 181 1.92 13.97 4.19
C HIS A 181 1.17 15.19 3.59
N GLU A 182 0.92 15.23 2.28
CA GLU A 182 -0.04 16.21 1.72
C GLU A 182 -1.46 15.64 1.83
N ARG A 183 -2.20 16.15 2.82
CA ARG A 183 -3.39 15.46 3.33
C ARG A 183 -4.62 15.69 2.45
N VAL A 184 -4.93 14.73 1.59
CA VAL A 184 -6.30 14.55 1.07
C VAL A 184 -7.23 14.38 2.27
N SER A 185 -8.11 15.34 2.47
CA SER A 185 -8.97 15.44 3.65
C SER A 185 -10.18 16.35 3.38
N GLY A 186 -11.14 16.41 4.28
CA GLY A 186 -12.24 17.37 4.15
C GLY A 186 -13.10 17.13 2.90
N GLU A 187 -13.31 18.19 2.10
CA GLU A 187 -14.27 18.22 0.98
C GLU A 187 -13.99 17.20 -0.14
N PHE A 188 -12.74 16.74 -0.28
CA PHE A 188 -12.41 15.66 -1.21
C PHE A 188 -13.27 14.43 -0.96
N PHE A 189 -13.49 14.09 0.32
CA PHE A 189 -14.29 12.93 0.69
C PHE A 189 -15.80 13.16 0.55
N ASP A 190 -16.28 14.40 0.51
CA ASP A 190 -17.69 14.62 0.16
C ASP A 190 -17.93 14.20 -1.30
N VAL A 191 -17.05 14.65 -2.21
CA VAL A 191 -17.15 14.36 -3.64
C VAL A 191 -16.87 12.88 -3.92
N ILE A 192 -15.80 12.32 -3.35
CA ILE A 192 -15.47 10.89 -3.52
C ILE A 192 -16.61 10.01 -3.02
N THR A 193 -17.20 10.33 -1.85
CA THR A 193 -18.34 9.56 -1.33
C THR A 193 -19.51 9.58 -2.32
N GLU A 194 -19.86 10.74 -2.87
CA GLU A 194 -20.92 10.85 -3.88
C GLU A 194 -20.61 9.99 -5.12
N ARG A 195 -19.37 10.04 -5.65
CA ARG A 195 -18.97 9.24 -6.81
C ARG A 195 -19.09 7.74 -6.54
N VAL A 196 -18.67 7.28 -5.37
CA VAL A 196 -18.66 5.85 -5.02
C VAL A 196 -20.05 5.31 -4.69
N VAL A 197 -20.81 6.06 -3.89
CA VAL A 197 -22.09 5.61 -3.31
C VAL A 197 -23.25 5.85 -4.27
N ARG A 198 -23.22 6.92 -5.07
CA ARG A 198 -24.34 7.29 -5.97
C ARG A 198 -24.06 7.02 -7.44
N GLN A 199 -22.81 7.01 -7.85
CA GLN A 199 -22.42 6.86 -9.26
C GLN A 199 -21.64 5.57 -9.51
N ASP A 200 -21.56 4.72 -8.48
CA ASP A 200 -20.92 3.41 -8.49
C ASP A 200 -19.45 3.39 -8.93
N ALA A 201 -18.74 4.51 -8.87
CA ALA A 201 -17.31 4.55 -9.16
C ALA A 201 -16.53 3.56 -8.28
N ALA A 202 -15.50 2.93 -8.82
CA ALA A 202 -14.53 2.18 -8.03
C ALA A 202 -13.58 3.14 -7.29
N LEU A 203 -13.04 2.69 -6.17
CA LEU A 203 -12.12 3.46 -5.36
C LEU A 203 -11.01 2.57 -4.79
N ILE A 204 -9.76 3.01 -4.95
CA ILE A 204 -8.65 2.48 -4.17
C ILE A 204 -8.06 3.63 -3.37
N ILE A 205 -7.98 3.45 -2.07
CA ILE A 205 -7.33 4.39 -1.16
C ILE A 205 -6.10 3.71 -0.58
N GLU A 206 -4.95 4.35 -0.70
CA GLU A 206 -3.81 4.18 0.18
C GLU A 206 -3.66 5.45 1.04
N MET A 207 -3.76 5.30 2.36
CA MET A 207 -3.47 6.35 3.33
C MET A 207 -3.05 5.74 4.67
N TRP A 208 -1.92 6.17 5.21
CA TRP A 208 -1.44 5.66 6.50
C TRP A 208 -1.82 6.55 7.70
N TYR A 209 -2.57 7.65 7.46
CA TYR A 209 -2.93 8.71 8.42
C TYR A 209 -4.45 8.82 8.65
N LEU A 210 -5.20 7.73 8.47
CA LEU A 210 -6.63 7.68 8.76
C LEU A 210 -6.93 8.07 10.22
N ASP A 211 -6.00 7.86 11.16
CA ASP A 211 -6.13 8.32 12.55
C ASP A 211 -6.36 9.83 12.67
N GLU A 212 -5.80 10.62 11.78
CA GLU A 212 -5.94 12.07 11.80
C GLU A 212 -7.26 12.58 11.20
N ILE A 213 -7.88 11.81 10.31
CA ILE A 213 -9.04 12.25 9.52
C ILE A 213 -10.30 11.41 9.70
N SER A 214 -10.22 10.26 10.38
CA SER A 214 -11.30 9.26 10.54
C SER A 214 -12.61 9.81 11.09
N GLU A 215 -12.54 10.80 11.98
CA GLU A 215 -13.71 11.47 12.56
C GLU A 215 -14.23 12.65 11.72
N GLY A 216 -13.56 12.97 10.62
CA GLY A 216 -13.91 14.03 9.69
C GLY A 216 -14.86 13.57 8.57
N ARG A 217 -14.76 14.23 7.41
CA ARG A 217 -15.67 14.00 6.27
C ARG A 217 -15.52 12.62 5.61
N ILE A 218 -14.38 11.95 5.79
CA ILE A 218 -14.19 10.55 5.33
C ILE A 218 -15.07 9.56 6.10
N LYS A 219 -15.53 9.90 7.31
CA LYS A 219 -16.31 9.01 8.18
C LYS A 219 -17.54 8.43 7.49
N THR A 220 -18.20 9.24 6.66
CA THR A 220 -19.37 8.80 5.90
C THR A 220 -19.03 7.65 4.95
N LEU A 221 -17.88 7.74 4.27
CA LEU A 221 -17.41 6.70 3.36
C LEU A 221 -16.98 5.44 4.11
N THR A 222 -16.18 5.57 5.17
CA THR A 222 -15.71 4.41 5.96
C THR A 222 -16.87 3.70 6.66
N THR A 223 -17.83 4.45 7.20
CA THR A 223 -19.04 3.88 7.81
C THR A 223 -19.89 3.10 6.79
N GLN A 224 -20.12 3.67 5.60
CA GLN A 224 -20.85 2.96 4.54
C GLN A 224 -20.08 1.78 3.97
N CYS A 225 -18.76 1.88 3.91
CA CYS A 225 -17.86 0.77 3.59
C CYS A 225 -17.92 -0.32 4.66
N GLY A 226 -18.37 -0.04 5.88
CA GLY A 226 -18.47 -1.05 6.95
C GLY A 226 -17.22 -1.22 7.79
N ILE A 227 -16.32 -0.23 7.78
CA ILE A 227 -15.04 -0.23 8.50
C ILE A 227 -14.92 1.00 9.40
N GLU A 228 -14.09 0.91 10.42
CA GLU A 228 -13.70 2.05 11.25
C GLU A 228 -12.23 1.95 11.66
N LEU A 229 -11.64 3.10 11.99
CA LEU A 229 -10.33 3.15 12.61
C LEU A 229 -10.38 2.41 13.95
N GLN A 230 -9.37 1.56 14.17
CA GLN A 230 -9.11 0.95 15.46
C GLN A 230 -8.03 1.71 16.24
N LYS A 231 -6.85 1.89 15.65
CA LYS A 231 -5.72 2.65 16.20
C LYS A 231 -4.56 2.71 15.18
N SER A 232 -3.65 3.67 15.34
CA SER A 232 -2.40 3.72 14.58
C SER A 232 -1.34 2.74 15.08
N TYR A 233 -0.36 2.44 14.22
CA TYR A 233 0.84 1.69 14.58
C TYR A 233 2.11 2.29 13.98
N ASN A 234 3.18 2.24 14.77
CA ASN A 234 4.36 3.10 14.55
C ASN A 234 5.44 2.48 13.66
N LEU A 235 5.50 1.15 13.60
CA LEU A 235 6.56 0.41 12.95
C LEU A 235 5.97 -0.51 11.89
N ALA A 236 6.53 -0.46 10.69
CA ALA A 236 6.23 -1.44 9.66
C ALA A 236 6.54 -2.83 10.20
N ASP A 237 5.70 -3.80 9.83
CA ASP A 237 5.80 -5.19 10.25
C ASP A 237 5.25 -6.08 9.13
N SER A 238 5.29 -7.39 9.33
CA SER A 238 4.77 -8.36 8.39
C SER A 238 3.26 -8.23 8.24
N ILE A 239 2.78 -8.09 7.00
CA ILE A 239 1.34 -8.09 6.68
C ILE A 239 0.96 -9.45 6.13
N TYR A 240 -0.05 -10.06 6.75
CA TYR A 240 -0.56 -11.37 6.37
C TYR A 240 -1.90 -11.29 5.67
N TRP A 241 -2.11 -12.17 4.71
CA TRP A 241 -3.39 -12.32 4.03
C TRP A 241 -4.35 -13.07 4.95
N LEU A 242 -5.48 -12.43 5.28
CA LEU A 242 -6.53 -12.99 6.14
C LEU A 242 -7.49 -13.89 5.36
N ASP A 243 -7.61 -13.61 4.07
CA ASP A 243 -8.23 -14.46 3.06
C ASP A 243 -7.28 -14.60 1.87
N SER A 244 -6.44 -15.63 1.90
CA SER A 244 -5.46 -15.85 0.84
C SER A 244 -6.05 -16.34 -0.48
N THR A 245 -7.33 -16.71 -0.49
CA THR A 245 -8.04 -17.15 -1.71
C THR A 245 -8.73 -16.00 -2.44
N HIS A 246 -8.73 -14.80 -1.85
CA HIS A 246 -9.40 -13.65 -2.43
C HIS A 246 -8.75 -13.25 -3.78
N PRO A 247 -9.53 -12.91 -4.82
CA PRO A 247 -9.01 -12.53 -6.15
C PRO A 247 -8.03 -11.35 -6.13
N VAL A 248 -8.21 -10.41 -5.21
CA VAL A 248 -7.29 -9.28 -4.95
C VAL A 248 -5.84 -9.71 -4.74
N PHE A 249 -5.60 -10.97 -4.40
CA PHE A 249 -4.26 -11.46 -4.19
C PHE A 249 -3.76 -12.48 -5.22
N ASN A 250 -4.65 -12.95 -6.09
CA ASN A 250 -4.35 -14.04 -7.03
C ASN A 250 -4.72 -13.72 -8.49
N GLU A 251 -5.33 -12.56 -8.77
CA GLU A 251 -5.74 -12.14 -10.11
C GLU A 251 -5.39 -10.67 -10.36
N PRO A 252 -4.72 -10.33 -11.48
CA PRO A 252 -4.17 -11.24 -12.49
C PRO A 252 -2.86 -11.91 -12.04
N ASN A 253 -2.27 -11.48 -10.93
CA ASN A 253 -1.00 -11.98 -10.43
C ASN A 253 -1.15 -12.70 -9.09
N ASN A 254 -0.22 -13.61 -8.81
CA ASN A 254 -0.04 -14.16 -7.47
C ASN A 254 0.86 -13.21 -6.68
N ALA A 255 0.26 -12.36 -5.85
CA ALA A 255 1.03 -11.58 -4.89
C ALA A 255 1.58 -12.50 -3.77
N ILE A 256 2.41 -11.98 -2.87
CA ILE A 256 2.80 -12.71 -1.66
C ILE A 256 2.50 -11.88 -0.41
N PRO A 257 2.35 -12.51 0.77
CA PRO A 257 2.33 -11.78 2.03
C PRO A 257 3.55 -10.86 2.17
N LEU A 258 3.31 -9.63 2.62
CA LEU A 258 4.35 -8.61 2.73
C LEU A 258 5.14 -8.82 4.02
N ILE A 259 6.04 -9.81 4.02
CA ILE A 259 6.88 -10.21 5.16
C ILE A 259 8.26 -9.53 5.13
N HIS A 260 8.61 -8.92 4.01
CA HIS A 260 9.84 -8.17 3.81
C HIS A 260 9.52 -6.67 3.85
N TYR A 261 9.90 -6.02 4.95
CA TYR A 261 9.65 -4.60 5.17
C TYR A 261 10.94 -3.87 5.56
N GLY A 262 11.07 -2.65 5.07
CA GLY A 262 12.13 -1.70 5.39
C GLY A 262 11.50 -0.35 5.64
N ARG A 263 11.52 0.08 6.90
CA ARG A 263 10.88 1.33 7.32
C ARG A 263 11.39 2.53 6.53
N TYR A 264 10.50 3.19 5.80
CA TYR A 264 10.74 4.43 5.10
C TYR A 264 10.40 5.63 5.99
N TRP A 265 9.18 5.69 6.53
CA TRP A 265 8.73 6.79 7.40
C TRP A 265 8.99 6.54 8.88
N GLN A 266 9.52 7.55 9.58
CA GLN A 266 10.03 7.41 10.95
C GLN A 266 8.98 7.58 12.07
N TRP A 267 7.74 7.90 11.74
CA TRP A 267 6.77 8.33 12.76
C TRP A 267 5.53 7.45 12.84
N GLN A 268 5.06 6.89 11.73
CA GLN A 268 3.90 6.00 11.67
C GLN A 268 4.02 5.15 10.41
N ALA A 269 3.62 3.88 10.51
CA ALA A 269 3.65 2.93 9.40
C ALA A 269 2.25 2.67 8.82
N GLY A 270 1.21 2.95 9.61
CA GLY A 270 -0.16 2.79 9.18
C GLY A 270 -1.19 2.86 10.29
N ASP A 271 -2.40 2.50 9.91
CA ASP A 271 -3.56 2.41 10.77
C ASP A 271 -4.21 1.03 10.72
N TYR A 272 -4.66 0.56 11.87
CA TYR A 272 -5.50 -0.63 11.94
C TYR A 272 -6.96 -0.29 11.74
N LEU A 273 -7.60 -1.12 10.93
CA LEU A 273 -9.02 -1.15 10.69
C LEU A 273 -9.70 -2.26 11.51
N ARG A 274 -10.95 -2.01 11.89
CA ARG A 274 -11.88 -3.04 12.37
C ARG A 274 -13.20 -2.97 11.62
N LEU A 275 -13.87 -4.11 11.53
CA LEU A 275 -15.20 -4.20 10.93
C LEU A 275 -16.26 -3.63 11.87
N LEU A 276 -17.21 -2.89 11.31
CA LEU A 276 -18.41 -2.49 12.02
C LEU A 276 -19.34 -3.71 12.23
N PRO A 277 -20.09 -3.77 13.35
CA PRO A 277 -21.02 -4.88 13.58
C PRO A 277 -22.04 -5.04 12.45
N GLY A 278 -22.11 -6.25 11.88
CA GLY A 278 -23.05 -6.58 10.81
C GLY A 278 -22.72 -5.97 9.45
N SER A 279 -21.49 -5.49 9.24
CA SER A 279 -21.07 -5.04 7.91
C SER A 279 -20.75 -6.21 6.98
N ASP A 280 -20.91 -5.98 5.68
CA ASP A 280 -20.53 -6.92 4.61
C ASP A 280 -19.08 -6.70 4.13
N ALA A 281 -18.33 -5.83 4.80
CA ALA A 281 -16.94 -5.55 4.47
C ALA A 281 -16.03 -6.70 4.89
N THR A 282 -14.94 -6.88 4.17
CA THR A 282 -13.95 -7.93 4.46
C THR A 282 -12.58 -7.30 4.71
N LEU A 283 -11.93 -7.67 5.82
CA LEU A 283 -10.50 -7.40 5.99
C LEU A 283 -9.72 -8.46 5.20
N LEU A 284 -9.00 -8.03 4.17
CA LEU A 284 -8.25 -8.90 3.27
C LEU A 284 -6.85 -9.19 3.79
N ALA A 285 -6.22 -8.22 4.44
CA ALA A 285 -4.91 -8.37 5.05
C ALA A 285 -4.83 -7.66 6.42
N GLY A 286 -3.96 -8.14 7.30
CA GLY A 286 -3.79 -7.63 8.66
C GLY A 286 -2.53 -8.15 9.34
N MET A 287 -2.30 -7.67 10.57
CA MET A 287 -1.10 -8.01 11.34
C MET A 287 -1.14 -9.39 12.00
N TYR A 288 -2.32 -10.00 12.07
CA TYR A 288 -2.52 -11.26 12.75
C TYR A 288 -3.44 -12.16 11.92
N GLN A 289 -2.92 -13.29 11.43
CA GLN A 289 -3.65 -14.23 10.57
C GLN A 289 -4.98 -14.72 11.15
N ASN A 290 -5.09 -14.78 12.49
CA ASN A 290 -6.29 -15.25 13.20
C ASN A 290 -7.27 -14.13 13.56
N ARG A 291 -7.03 -12.89 13.14
CA ARG A 291 -7.86 -11.71 13.44
C ARG A 291 -8.54 -11.22 12.17
N LYS A 292 -9.71 -11.81 11.87
CA LYS A 292 -10.46 -11.52 10.63
C LYS A 292 -11.38 -10.31 10.69
N SER A 293 -11.55 -9.71 11.88
CA SER A 293 -12.48 -8.60 12.10
C SER A 293 -11.85 -7.34 12.70
N ASP A 294 -10.55 -7.38 13.02
CA ASP A 294 -9.79 -6.27 13.57
C ASP A 294 -8.30 -6.42 13.25
N TYR A 295 -7.51 -5.37 13.50
CA TYR A 295 -6.09 -5.30 13.10
C TYR A 295 -5.85 -5.52 11.60
N GLY A 296 -6.85 -5.17 10.77
CA GLY A 296 -6.73 -5.17 9.32
C GLY A 296 -5.98 -3.95 8.82
N VAL A 297 -5.30 -4.09 7.70
CA VAL A 297 -4.63 -2.99 6.98
C VAL A 297 -4.98 -2.95 5.50
N VAL A 298 -5.71 -3.96 5.02
CA VAL A 298 -6.40 -3.93 3.73
C VAL A 298 -7.84 -4.35 3.97
N ALA A 299 -8.79 -3.52 3.54
CA ALA A 299 -10.21 -3.82 3.58
C ALA A 299 -10.84 -3.70 2.20
N SER A 300 -11.85 -4.51 1.92
CA SER A 300 -12.68 -4.42 0.73
C SER A 300 -14.17 -4.33 1.08
N CYS A 301 -14.90 -3.51 0.33
CA CYS A 301 -16.32 -3.24 0.52
C CYS A 301 -16.98 -2.84 -0.80
N PHE A 302 -18.30 -2.56 -0.78
CA PHE A 302 -19.10 -2.28 -1.97
C PHE A 302 -18.94 -3.35 -3.05
N ASP A 303 -19.09 -4.62 -2.65
CA ASP A 303 -18.98 -5.78 -3.54
C ASP A 303 -17.65 -5.84 -4.32
N GLY A 304 -16.55 -5.42 -3.68
CA GLY A 304 -15.22 -5.44 -4.29
C GLY A 304 -14.85 -4.18 -5.08
N ARG A 305 -15.75 -3.19 -5.21
CA ARG A 305 -15.44 -1.92 -5.90
C ARG A 305 -14.52 -1.00 -5.12
N VAL A 306 -14.42 -1.18 -3.81
CA VAL A 306 -13.62 -0.31 -2.95
C VAL A 306 -12.56 -1.12 -2.20
N ILE A 307 -11.32 -0.62 -2.22
CA ILE A 307 -10.21 -1.11 -1.40
C ILE A 307 -9.66 0.05 -0.56
N PHE A 308 -9.50 -0.20 0.73
CA PHE A 308 -8.73 0.64 1.64
C PHE A 308 -7.44 -0.09 2.02
N GLN A 309 -6.30 0.50 1.71
CA GLN A 309 -4.98 0.15 2.20
C GLN A 309 -4.54 1.22 3.20
N THR A 310 -4.17 0.81 4.40
CA THR A 310 -3.79 1.74 5.48
C THR A 310 -2.34 1.62 5.92
N PHE A 311 -1.50 1.03 5.08
CA PHE A 311 -0.05 0.98 5.25
C PHE A 311 0.65 1.71 4.10
N CYS A 312 1.87 2.17 4.37
CA CYS A 312 2.75 2.81 3.40
C CYS A 312 3.35 1.79 2.41
N ASN A 313 3.17 2.00 1.11
CA ASN A 313 3.83 1.21 0.07
C ASN A 313 5.35 1.14 0.25
N HIS A 314 6.00 2.29 0.47
CA HIS A 314 7.46 2.40 0.46
C HIS A 314 8.12 1.78 1.68
N ASP A 315 7.34 1.25 2.63
CA ASP A 315 7.83 0.36 3.68
C ASP A 315 8.13 -1.08 3.19
N TYR A 316 7.77 -1.44 1.95
CA TYR A 316 7.88 -2.81 1.41
C TYR A 316 8.63 -2.86 0.06
N ASP A 317 8.92 -4.09 -0.41
CA ASP A 317 9.57 -4.28 -1.70
C ASP A 317 8.68 -3.78 -2.85
N GLN A 318 9.26 -2.97 -3.73
CA GLN A 318 8.53 -2.34 -4.83
C GLN A 318 7.90 -3.37 -5.78
N ALA A 319 8.55 -4.52 -6.04
CA ALA A 319 7.99 -5.52 -6.94
C ALA A 319 6.73 -6.16 -6.36
N ASP A 320 6.74 -6.48 -5.07
CA ASP A 320 5.59 -7.06 -4.36
C ASP A 320 4.42 -6.07 -4.32
N ILE A 321 4.70 -4.80 -4.03
CA ILE A 321 3.69 -3.74 -3.99
C ILE A 321 3.10 -3.48 -5.38
N ARG A 322 3.90 -3.44 -6.44
CA ARG A 322 3.39 -3.24 -7.80
C ARG A 322 2.47 -4.40 -8.23
N LEU A 323 2.83 -5.64 -7.94
CA LEU A 323 1.95 -6.80 -8.20
C LEU A 323 0.63 -6.69 -7.43
N LEU A 324 0.68 -6.24 -6.19
CA LEU A 324 -0.51 -6.01 -5.37
C LEU A 324 -1.40 -4.90 -5.97
N TRP A 325 -0.81 -3.81 -6.44
CA TRP A 325 -1.53 -2.73 -7.13
C TRP A 325 -2.15 -3.18 -8.45
N GLU A 326 -1.47 -3.99 -9.25
CA GLU A 326 -2.04 -4.57 -10.48
C GLU A 326 -3.31 -5.35 -10.15
N ASN A 327 -3.26 -6.15 -9.07
CA ASN A 327 -4.43 -6.89 -8.60
C ASN A 327 -5.53 -5.97 -8.05
N TYR A 328 -5.20 -4.92 -7.30
CA TYR A 328 -6.18 -3.96 -6.80
C TYR A 328 -6.94 -3.30 -7.96
N ILE A 329 -6.20 -2.77 -8.93
CA ILE A 329 -6.75 -2.07 -10.10
C ILE A 329 -7.62 -3.02 -10.92
N TYR A 330 -7.13 -4.22 -11.20
CA TYR A 330 -7.88 -5.20 -11.97
C TYR A 330 -9.19 -5.61 -11.27
N ASN A 331 -9.13 -5.99 -9.99
CA ASN A 331 -10.31 -6.52 -9.29
C ASN A 331 -11.35 -5.44 -8.98
N THR A 332 -10.94 -4.21 -8.67
CA THR A 332 -11.90 -3.11 -8.42
C THR A 332 -12.60 -2.70 -9.71
N LEU A 333 -11.90 -2.61 -10.85
CA LEU A 333 -12.51 -2.36 -12.15
C LEU A 333 -13.38 -3.53 -12.62
N LYS A 334 -12.93 -4.77 -12.42
CA LYS A 334 -13.74 -5.97 -12.69
C LYS A 334 -15.06 -5.93 -11.91
N SER A 335 -15.00 -5.57 -10.63
CA SER A 335 -16.19 -5.43 -9.78
C SER A 335 -17.09 -4.28 -10.25
N ARG A 336 -16.51 -3.13 -10.63
CA ARG A 336 -17.23 -1.98 -11.20
C ARG A 336 -18.05 -2.34 -12.42
N PHE A 337 -17.48 -3.16 -13.30
CA PHE A 337 -18.08 -3.51 -14.59
C PHE A 337 -18.94 -4.77 -14.56
N ALA A 338 -18.75 -5.64 -13.55
CA ALA A 338 -19.60 -6.80 -13.30
C ALA A 338 -21.02 -6.41 -12.88
N VAL A 339 -21.19 -5.23 -12.26
CA VAL A 339 -22.50 -4.63 -12.02
C VAL A 339 -23.01 -4.07 -13.36
N VAL A 340 -23.73 -4.90 -14.11
CA VAL A 340 -24.50 -4.44 -15.28
C VAL A 340 -25.75 -3.71 -14.75
N PRO A 341 -26.03 -2.46 -15.18
CA PRO A 341 -27.30 -1.80 -14.90
C PRO A 341 -28.52 -2.57 -15.40
#